data_AF-A0A936L4U0-F1
#
_entry.id   AF-A0A936L4U0-F1
#
_cell.length_a   1.000
_cell.length_b   1.000
_cell.length_c   1.000
_cell.angle_alpha   90.00
_cell.angle_beta   90.00
_cell.angle_gamma   90.00
#
_symmetry.space_group_name_H-M   'P 1'
#
loop_
_entity.id
_entity.type
_entity.pdbx_description
1 polymer ?
#
loop_
_entity_poly.entity_id
_entity_poly.type
_entity_poly.pdbx_seq_one_letter_code
_entity_poly.pdbx_strand_id
1 'polypeptide(L)'
;MSKKKFTEGLETLFSDLEQDSFSGQHALLKATGKDRAAAASEKETGGEAGKKSSGKRFSDDLESFLHSAFEDSFERQMRREPVPAEEAAVKKRTHRPVSGLDTLIRNTVDLRQVNYEELPTRRLTIVFDTQKLHKLKEIARLEKTILRDIIDDIVAQYIESYEKRKKK
;
A
#
# COMPACT_ATOMS: atom_id res chain seq x y z
N MET A 1 -18.67 -36.55 23.62
CA MET A 1 -18.05 -35.56 22.70
C MET A 1 -18.28 -34.16 23.29
N SER A 2 -17.31 -33.63 24.05
CA SER A 2 -17.41 -32.30 24.66
C SER A 2 -17.01 -31.24 23.63
N LYS A 3 -17.91 -30.28 23.38
CA LYS A 3 -17.62 -29.10 22.56
C LYS A 3 -16.89 -28.10 23.46
N LYS A 4 -15.55 -28.10 23.42
CA LYS A 4 -14.74 -27.11 24.13
C LYS A 4 -15.12 -25.72 23.63
N LYS A 5 -15.55 -24.84 24.53
CA LYS A 5 -15.89 -23.46 24.21
C LYS A 5 -14.60 -22.64 24.23
N PHE A 6 -14.28 -22.03 23.11
CA PHE A 6 -13.09 -21.19 22.86
C PHE A 6 -13.09 -19.86 23.64
N THR A 7 -14.00 -19.69 24.59
CA THR A 7 -14.13 -18.46 25.37
C THR A 7 -13.12 -18.38 26.50
N GLU A 8 -12.63 -19.51 27.00
CA GLU A 8 -11.65 -19.54 28.09
C GLU A 8 -10.25 -19.25 27.55
N GLY A 9 -9.70 -18.08 27.90
CA GLY A 9 -8.31 -17.69 27.60
C GLY A 9 -8.13 -16.52 26.63
N LEU A 10 -9.20 -15.95 26.08
CA LEU A 10 -9.13 -14.66 25.35
C LEU A 10 -9.17 -13.46 26.29
N GLU A 11 -9.78 -13.60 27.47
CA GLU A 11 -9.89 -12.54 28.49
C GLU A 11 -8.54 -12.09 29.08
N THR A 12 -7.50 -12.93 29.02
CA THR A 12 -6.15 -12.59 29.49
C THR A 12 -5.45 -11.57 28.57
N LEU A 13 -5.81 -11.51 27.28
CA LEU A 13 -5.23 -10.54 26.34
C LEU A 13 -5.80 -9.13 26.51
N PHE A 14 -7.04 -9.02 26.99
CA PHE A 14 -7.69 -7.73 27.20
C PHE A 14 -7.40 -7.16 28.60
N SER A 15 -7.17 -8.02 29.59
CA SER A 15 -6.80 -7.60 30.95
C SER A 15 -5.44 -6.88 31.02
N ASP A 16 -4.50 -7.20 30.12
CA ASP A 16 -3.17 -6.55 30.07
C ASP A 16 -3.23 -5.12 29.49
N LEU A 17 -4.21 -4.86 28.61
CA LEU A 17 -4.42 -3.55 27.98
C LEU A 17 -5.14 -2.54 28.89
N GLU A 18 -5.94 -3.01 29.85
CA GLU A 18 -6.63 -2.12 30.79
C GLU A 18 -5.72 -1.63 31.94
N GLN A 19 -4.58 -2.29 32.20
CA GLN A 19 -3.63 -1.81 33.23
C GLN A 19 -2.73 -0.67 32.73
N ASP A 20 -2.48 -0.55 31.42
CA ASP A 20 -1.54 0.43 30.87
C ASP A 20 -2.18 1.69 30.27
N SER A 21 -3.49 1.85 30.40
CA SER A 21 -4.18 3.05 29.93
C SER A 21 -4.38 4.06 31.06
N PHE A 22 -3.34 4.77 31.54
CA PHE A 22 -3.45 6.14 32.11
C PHE A 22 -2.13 6.72 32.69
N SER A 23 -1.02 6.76 31.95
CA SER A 23 -0.04 7.86 32.15
C SER A 23 0.80 8.09 30.89
N GLY A 24 0.86 9.34 30.47
CA GLY A 24 1.40 9.72 29.17
C GLY A 24 2.91 9.63 29.05
N GLN A 25 3.35 9.52 27.80
CA GLN A 25 4.70 9.78 27.28
C GLN A 25 5.82 8.82 27.78
N HIS A 26 6.78 8.56 26.89
CA HIS A 26 7.97 7.71 27.04
C HIS A 26 7.70 6.19 27.00
N ALA A 27 8.43 5.32 26.28
CA ALA A 27 9.67 5.44 25.56
C ALA A 27 9.85 4.19 24.66
N LEU A 28 10.07 4.34 23.36
CA LEU A 28 10.55 3.22 22.53
C LEU A 28 11.47 3.71 21.40
N LEU A 29 12.29 4.70 21.73
CA LEU A 29 13.36 5.19 20.87
C LEU A 29 14.67 5.29 21.69
N LYS A 30 15.29 4.15 22.00
CA LYS A 30 16.73 4.03 22.35
C LYS A 30 17.11 2.57 22.62
N ALA A 31 17.88 1.98 21.70
CA ALA A 31 19.10 1.22 21.99
C ALA A 31 19.53 0.37 20.76
N THR A 32 20.23 1.00 19.81
CA THR A 32 21.20 0.31 18.96
C THR A 32 22.60 0.61 19.52
N GLY A 33 23.29 -0.42 19.99
CA GLY A 33 24.64 -0.39 20.53
C GLY A 33 24.95 -1.77 21.09
N LYS A 34 25.51 -2.68 20.28
CA LYS A 34 26.96 -2.92 20.16
C LYS A 34 27.55 -3.43 21.48
N ASP A 35 27.79 -4.73 21.54
CA ASP A 35 29.02 -5.40 22.01
C ASP A 35 28.73 -6.83 22.51
N ARG A 36 29.34 -7.84 21.86
CA ARG A 36 30.30 -8.80 22.46
C ARG A 36 30.40 -10.08 21.65
N ALA A 37 31.65 -10.41 21.32
CA ALA A 37 32.11 -11.64 20.71
C ALA A 37 32.27 -12.77 21.74
N ALA A 38 32.51 -13.98 21.19
CA ALA A 38 33.05 -15.21 21.78
C ALA A 38 32.04 -16.23 22.34
N ALA A 39 31.91 -17.36 21.63
CA ALA A 39 32.45 -18.66 22.08
C ALA A 39 32.03 -19.77 21.09
N ALA A 40 33.01 -20.57 20.68
CA ALA A 40 32.83 -21.80 19.92
C ALA A 40 32.54 -22.99 20.85
N SER A 41 31.74 -23.97 20.41
CA SER A 41 31.94 -25.39 20.73
C SER A 41 31.12 -26.31 19.82
N GLU A 42 31.74 -27.42 19.46
CA GLU A 42 31.37 -28.42 18.45
C GLU A 42 30.27 -29.42 18.84
N LYS A 43 29.84 -30.17 17.80
CA LYS A 43 29.43 -31.60 17.72
C LYS A 43 28.01 -32.06 18.09
N GLU A 44 27.29 -32.41 17.01
CA GLU A 44 26.58 -33.66 16.69
C GLU A 44 25.83 -34.45 17.79
N THR A 45 24.56 -34.75 17.52
CA THR A 45 23.97 -36.11 17.43
C THR A 45 22.49 -36.03 17.05
N GLY A 46 22.01 -36.98 16.24
CA GLY A 46 20.67 -36.99 15.63
C GLY A 46 19.52 -37.42 16.55
N GLY A 47 18.30 -37.34 16.00
CA GLY A 47 17.07 -37.91 16.57
C GLY A 47 15.85 -37.02 16.41
N GLU A 48 14.83 -37.51 15.71
CA GLU A 48 13.57 -36.87 15.33
C GLU A 48 12.74 -36.27 16.48
N ALA A 49 12.10 -35.12 16.21
CA ALA A 49 10.69 -34.79 16.48
C ALA A 49 10.52 -33.26 16.54
N GLY A 50 9.75 -32.72 15.59
CA GLY A 50 9.58 -31.30 15.32
C GLY A 50 9.08 -30.49 16.51
N LYS A 51 9.99 -29.77 17.16
CA LYS A 51 9.67 -28.64 18.03
C LYS A 51 9.46 -27.41 17.14
N LYS A 52 8.20 -26.97 17.01
CA LYS A 52 7.83 -25.74 16.31
C LYS A 52 8.53 -24.56 16.98
N SER A 53 9.57 -24.01 16.36
CA SER A 53 10.21 -22.74 16.73
C SER A 53 9.32 -21.56 16.31
N SER A 54 8.14 -21.47 16.93
CA SER A 54 7.09 -20.47 16.69
C SER A 54 7.45 -19.09 17.28
N GLY A 55 8.65 -18.57 16.98
CA GLY A 55 9.04 -17.27 17.52
C GLY A 55 10.11 -16.50 16.75
N LYS A 56 10.71 -17.06 15.70
CA LYS A 56 11.81 -16.37 14.99
C LYS A 56 11.78 -16.48 13.46
N ARG A 57 10.78 -17.14 12.89
CA ARG A 57 10.69 -17.39 11.44
C ARG A 57 9.41 -16.85 10.80
N PHE A 58 8.73 -15.92 11.48
CA PHE A 58 7.50 -15.34 10.94
C PHE A 58 7.77 -14.51 9.68
N SER A 59 8.89 -13.77 9.64
CA SER A 59 9.30 -13.01 8.46
C SER A 59 9.65 -13.93 7.28
N ASP A 60 10.42 -15.00 7.52
CA ASP A 60 10.72 -16.01 6.49
C ASP A 60 9.46 -16.72 5.98
N ASP A 61 8.52 -17.05 6.88
CA ASP A 61 7.26 -17.72 6.55
C ASP A 61 6.34 -16.79 5.74
N LEU A 62 6.25 -15.51 6.11
CA LEU A 62 5.56 -14.49 5.32
C LEU A 62 6.21 -14.29 3.94
N GLU A 63 7.53 -14.23 3.87
CA GLU A 63 8.24 -14.08 2.59
C GLU A 63 7.96 -15.29 1.68
N SER A 64 8.00 -16.51 2.23
CA SER A 64 7.67 -17.73 1.49
C SER A 64 6.20 -17.77 1.02
N PHE A 65 5.27 -17.34 1.87
CA PHE A 65 3.84 -17.27 1.55
C PHE A 65 3.55 -16.23 0.46
N LEU A 66 4.12 -15.04 0.57
CA LEU A 66 3.95 -13.98 -0.41
C LEU A 66 4.57 -14.36 -1.75
N HIS A 67 5.76 -14.97 -1.74
CA HIS A 67 6.41 -15.41 -2.96
C HIS A 67 5.54 -16.45 -3.70
N SER A 68 5.00 -17.44 -2.97
CA SER A 68 4.06 -18.43 -3.54
C SER A 68 2.80 -17.79 -4.10
N ALA A 69 2.22 -16.79 -3.41
CA ALA A 69 1.01 -16.11 -3.88
C ALA A 69 1.24 -15.29 -5.16
N PHE A 70 2.40 -14.64 -5.28
CA PHE A 70 2.77 -13.89 -6.49
C PHE A 70 3.09 -14.81 -7.65
N GLU A 71 3.83 -15.91 -7.42
CA GLU A 71 4.13 -16.92 -8.44
C GLU A 71 2.83 -17.53 -9.00
N ASP A 72 1.90 -17.92 -8.13
CA ASP A 72 0.58 -18.45 -8.51
C ASP A 72 -0.25 -17.44 -9.33
N SER A 73 -0.18 -16.15 -8.98
CA SER A 73 -0.88 -15.09 -9.70
C SER A 73 -0.25 -14.85 -11.08
N PHE A 74 1.09 -14.83 -11.14
CA PHE A 74 1.84 -14.64 -12.38
C PHE A 74 1.67 -15.84 -13.32
N GLU A 75 1.71 -17.06 -12.81
CA GLU A 75 1.51 -18.27 -13.60
C GLU A 75 0.08 -18.36 -14.15
N ARG A 76 -0.94 -17.94 -13.38
CA ARG A 76 -2.33 -17.83 -13.89
C ARG A 76 -2.47 -16.75 -14.97
N GLN A 77 -1.66 -15.69 -14.92
CA GLN A 77 -1.64 -14.64 -15.92
C GLN A 77 -0.88 -15.06 -17.19
N MET A 78 0.20 -15.83 -17.05
CA MET A 78 1.01 -16.35 -18.16
C MET A 78 0.37 -17.57 -18.84
N ARG A 79 -0.41 -18.37 -18.11
CA ARG A 79 -1.22 -19.47 -18.69
C ARG A 79 -2.47 -18.98 -19.42
N ARG A 80 -2.78 -17.68 -19.38
CA ARG A 80 -3.75 -17.07 -20.29
C ARG A 80 -3.08 -16.86 -21.65
N GLU A 81 -3.27 -17.82 -22.54
CA GLU A 81 -2.97 -17.61 -23.96
C GLU A 81 -3.72 -16.39 -24.52
N PRO A 82 -3.14 -15.69 -25.52
CA PRO A 82 -3.80 -14.56 -26.17
C PRO A 82 -4.92 -15.07 -27.07
N VAL A 83 -6.15 -15.11 -26.53
CA VAL A 83 -7.34 -15.34 -27.35
C VAL A 83 -7.63 -14.06 -28.16
N PRO A 84 -7.87 -14.14 -29.48
CA PRO A 84 -8.20 -12.98 -30.31
C PRO A 84 -9.50 -12.30 -29.82
N ALA A 85 -9.50 -10.98 -29.96
CA ALA A 85 -10.34 -10.03 -29.23
C ALA A 85 -11.83 -9.94 -29.65
N GLU A 86 -12.47 -11.00 -30.16
CA GLU A 86 -13.82 -10.87 -30.72
C GLU A 86 -14.95 -11.72 -30.10
N GLU A 87 -14.70 -12.63 -29.14
CA GLU A 87 -15.79 -13.45 -28.57
C GLU A 87 -15.83 -13.58 -27.03
N ALA A 88 -15.30 -12.60 -26.31
CA ALA A 88 -15.56 -12.49 -24.86
C ALA A 88 -16.91 -11.80 -24.58
N ALA A 89 -17.99 -12.31 -25.16
CA ALA A 89 -19.33 -12.04 -24.66
C ALA A 89 -19.43 -12.67 -23.26
N VAL A 90 -19.05 -11.90 -22.25
CA VAL A 90 -19.18 -12.24 -20.84
C VAL A 90 -20.66 -12.56 -20.60
N LYS A 91 -20.99 -13.85 -20.53
CA LYS A 91 -22.32 -14.30 -20.07
C LYS A 91 -22.55 -13.65 -18.73
N LYS A 92 -23.47 -12.67 -18.69
CA LYS A 92 -23.88 -11.99 -17.47
C LYS A 92 -24.36 -13.06 -16.49
N ARG A 93 -23.53 -13.37 -15.50
CA ARG A 93 -23.93 -14.24 -14.38
C ARG A 93 -25.17 -13.60 -13.79
N THR A 94 -26.28 -14.35 -13.75
CA THR A 94 -27.52 -13.88 -13.17
C THR A 94 -27.23 -13.55 -11.71
N HIS A 95 -27.26 -12.27 -11.38
CA HIS A 95 -26.92 -11.80 -10.05
C HIS A 95 -28.05 -12.22 -9.12
N ARG A 96 -27.79 -13.21 -8.25
CA ARG A 96 -28.72 -13.58 -7.19
C ARG A 96 -28.98 -12.35 -6.31
N PRO A 97 -30.22 -12.12 -5.85
CA PRO A 97 -30.48 -11.01 -4.94
C PRO A 97 -29.66 -11.24 -3.66
N VAL A 98 -28.69 -10.36 -3.40
CA VAL A 98 -28.02 -10.31 -2.10
C VAL A 98 -29.05 -9.84 -1.09
N SER A 99 -29.39 -10.70 -0.15
CA SER A 99 -30.28 -10.39 0.97
C SER A 99 -29.50 -10.55 2.27
N GLY A 100 -29.61 -9.57 3.18
CA GLY A 100 -29.08 -9.67 4.54
C GLY A 100 -27.76 -8.92 4.76
N LEU A 101 -26.89 -9.48 5.61
CA LEU A 101 -25.59 -8.91 6.01
C LEU A 101 -24.68 -8.57 4.82
N ASP A 102 -24.78 -9.29 3.72
CA ASP A 102 -24.02 -9.00 2.48
C ASP A 102 -24.37 -7.63 1.89
N THR A 103 -25.54 -7.06 2.20
CA THR A 103 -25.91 -5.68 1.84
C THR A 103 -25.20 -4.66 2.73
N LEU A 104 -24.95 -5.01 4.01
CA LEU A 104 -24.23 -4.18 4.97
C LEU A 104 -22.71 -4.28 4.81
N ILE A 105 -22.20 -5.43 4.38
CA ILE A 105 -20.77 -5.71 4.19
C ILE A 105 -20.27 -5.12 2.85
N ARG A 106 -21.17 -4.68 1.96
CA ARG A 106 -20.79 -3.84 0.82
C ARG A 106 -20.23 -2.51 1.32
N ASN A 107 -19.11 -2.12 0.73
CA ASN A 107 -18.35 -0.90 0.96
C ASN A 107 -19.25 0.31 1.33
N THR A 108 -19.40 0.57 2.64
CA THR A 108 -20.17 1.68 3.23
C THR A 108 -19.41 3.00 3.23
N VAL A 109 -18.23 3.02 2.61
CA VAL A 109 -17.51 4.25 2.35
C VAL A 109 -18.08 4.79 1.06
N ASP A 110 -18.92 5.82 1.17
CA ASP A 110 -19.27 6.68 0.04
C ASP A 110 -17.96 7.16 -0.57
N LEU A 111 -17.51 6.45 -1.61
CA LEU A 111 -16.56 6.98 -2.55
C LEU A 111 -17.30 8.15 -3.18
N ARG A 112 -17.15 9.35 -2.61
CA ARG A 112 -17.46 10.60 -3.29
C ARG A 112 -16.80 10.46 -4.64
N GLN A 113 -17.60 10.14 -5.65
CA GLN A 113 -17.18 10.15 -7.03
C GLN A 113 -16.96 11.63 -7.31
N VAL A 114 -15.77 12.10 -6.98
CA VAL A 114 -15.26 13.35 -7.47
C VAL A 114 -15.16 13.09 -8.97
N ASN A 115 -16.23 13.46 -9.68
CA ASN A 115 -16.23 13.52 -11.13
C ASN A 115 -15.21 14.59 -11.48
N TYR A 116 -13.96 14.16 -11.63
CA TYR A 116 -12.98 14.94 -12.35
C TYR A 116 -13.44 14.85 -13.80
N GLU A 117 -14.14 15.89 -14.27
CA GLU A 117 -14.29 16.16 -15.69
C GLU A 117 -12.87 16.21 -16.27
N GLU A 118 -12.42 15.10 -16.86
CA GLU A 118 -11.12 15.02 -17.52
C GLU A 118 -11.18 15.93 -18.75
N LEU A 119 -10.80 17.20 -18.56
CA LEU A 119 -10.53 18.10 -19.67
C LEU A 119 -9.55 17.41 -20.62
N PRO A 120 -9.71 17.54 -21.94
CA PRO A 120 -8.83 16.89 -22.90
C PRO A 120 -7.40 17.40 -22.73
N THR A 121 -6.57 16.64 -22.03
CA THR A 121 -5.16 16.97 -21.82
C THR A 121 -4.32 16.46 -22.99
N ARG A 122 -3.30 17.23 -23.37
CA ARG A 122 -2.30 16.83 -24.36
C ARG A 122 -0.91 16.88 -23.72
N ARG A 123 -0.08 15.89 -24.02
CA ARG A 123 1.31 15.86 -23.56
C ARG A 123 2.15 16.84 -24.37
N LEU A 124 2.86 17.73 -23.67
CA LEU A 124 3.80 18.68 -24.24
C LEU A 124 5.22 18.36 -23.73
N THR A 125 6.19 18.28 -24.63
CA THR A 125 7.62 18.17 -24.29
C THR A 125 8.27 19.52 -24.49
N ILE A 126 8.81 20.11 -23.42
CA ILE A 126 9.45 21.43 -23.45
C ILE A 126 10.92 21.25 -23.05
N VAL A 127 11.81 22.00 -23.70
CA VAL A 127 13.23 22.07 -23.35
C VAL A 127 13.47 23.32 -22.51
N PHE A 128 14.07 23.16 -21.34
CA PHE A 128 14.47 24.24 -20.46
C PHE A 128 15.99 24.30 -20.31
N ASP A 129 16.50 25.49 -20.04
CA ASP A 129 17.86 25.65 -19.56
C ASP A 129 18.04 24.97 -18.19
N THR A 130 19.18 24.30 -18.02
CA THR A 130 19.54 23.53 -16.82
C THR A 130 19.47 24.37 -15.55
N GLN A 131 19.92 25.62 -15.61
CA GLN A 131 19.93 26.55 -14.47
C GLN A 131 18.50 26.92 -14.05
N LYS A 132 17.63 27.19 -15.02
CA LYS A 132 16.22 27.54 -14.77
C LYS A 132 15.45 26.35 -14.22
N LEU A 133 15.73 25.15 -14.72
CA LEU A 133 15.12 23.92 -14.24
C LEU A 133 15.50 23.64 -12.78
N HIS A 134 16.75 23.88 -12.38
CA HIS A 134 17.19 23.70 -11.00
C HIS A 134 16.42 24.60 -10.04
N LYS A 135 16.33 25.90 -10.36
CA LYS A 135 15.56 26.87 -9.58
C LYS A 135 14.08 26.50 -9.49
N LEU A 136 13.49 26.06 -10.60
CA LEU A 136 12.09 25.64 -10.62
C LEU A 136 11.85 24.41 -9.71
N LYS A 137 12.80 23.47 -9.66
CA LYS A 137 12.75 22.31 -8.75
C LYS A 137 12.90 22.72 -7.28
N GLU A 138 13.75 23.69 -6.97
CA GLU A 138 13.89 24.22 -5.61
C GLU A 138 12.58 24.86 -5.14
N ILE A 139 11.97 25.70 -5.99
CA ILE A 139 10.67 26.33 -5.70
C ILE A 139 9.59 25.26 -5.48
N ALA A 140 9.51 24.25 -6.36
CA ALA A 140 8.57 23.13 -6.21
C ALA A 140 8.71 22.39 -4.87
N ARG A 141 9.96 22.19 -4.40
CA ARG A 141 10.21 21.54 -3.10
C ARG A 141 9.76 22.41 -1.94
N LEU A 142 9.96 23.72 -2.02
CA LEU A 142 9.53 24.67 -0.98
C LEU A 142 8.00 24.75 -0.90
N GLU A 143 7.34 24.80 -2.05
CA GLU A 143 5.88 24.90 -2.16
C GLU A 143 5.16 23.55 -1.98
N LYS A 144 5.91 22.43 -1.96
CA LYS A 144 5.39 21.05 -1.89
C LYS A 144 4.41 20.72 -3.03
N THR A 145 4.64 21.32 -4.20
CA THR A 145 3.84 21.14 -5.41
C THR A 145 4.64 20.40 -6.47
N ILE A 146 3.95 19.91 -7.51
CA ILE A 146 4.60 19.24 -8.63
C ILE A 146 5.06 20.30 -9.64
N LEU A 147 6.17 20.04 -10.33
CA LEU A 147 6.71 20.94 -11.35
C LEU A 147 5.68 21.27 -12.45
N ARG A 148 4.79 20.32 -12.76
CA ARG A 148 3.68 20.49 -13.69
C ARG A 148 2.76 21.64 -13.26
N ASP A 149 2.34 21.64 -12.01
CA ASP A 149 1.35 22.59 -11.50
C ASP A 149 1.89 24.02 -11.54
N ILE A 150 3.17 24.21 -11.20
CA ILE A 150 3.86 25.50 -11.30
C ILE A 150 3.93 25.99 -12.76
N ILE A 151 4.19 25.09 -13.71
CA ILE A 151 4.20 25.44 -15.14
C ILE A 151 2.80 25.84 -15.59
N ASP A 152 1.78 25.09 -15.19
CA ASP A 152 0.38 25.38 -15.51
C ASP A 152 -0.02 26.77 -14.98
N ASP A 153 0.38 27.12 -13.76
CA ASP A 153 0.13 28.45 -13.16
C ASP A 153 0.84 29.59 -13.91
N ILE A 154 2.12 29.40 -14.25
CA ILE A 154 2.89 30.40 -15.02
C ILE A 154 2.25 30.63 -16.39
N VAL A 155 1.84 29.56 -17.06
CA VAL A 155 1.18 29.64 -18.37
C VAL A 155 -0.17 30.35 -18.24
N ALA A 156 -0.97 30.04 -17.21
CA ALA A 156 -2.24 30.70 -16.96
C ALA A 156 -2.08 32.21 -16.74
N GLN A 157 -1.13 32.61 -15.88
CA GLN A 157 -0.81 34.01 -15.64
C GLN A 157 -0.31 34.72 -16.91
N TYR A 158 0.52 34.04 -17.70
CA TYR A 158 1.03 34.59 -18.96
C TYR A 158 -0.11 34.84 -19.96
N ILE A 159 -1.02 33.88 -20.14
CA ILE A 159 -2.20 34.02 -21.02
C ILE A 159 -3.07 35.19 -20.55
N GLU A 160 -3.38 35.26 -19.27
CA GLU A 160 -4.20 36.35 -18.72
C GLU A 160 -3.56 37.72 -18.96
N SER A 161 -2.24 37.83 -18.74
CA SER A 161 -1.49 39.07 -18.98
C SER A 161 -1.47 39.46 -20.46
N TYR A 162 -1.42 38.48 -21.35
CA TYR A 162 -1.41 38.68 -22.80
C TYR A 162 -2.77 39.14 -23.32
N GLU A 163 -3.86 38.52 -22.87
CA GLU A 163 -5.22 38.93 -23.24
C GLU A 163 -5.56 40.35 -22.78
N LYS A 164 -5.15 40.73 -21.57
CA LYS A 164 -5.31 42.10 -21.05
C LYS A 164 -4.58 43.14 -21.92
N ARG A 165 -3.42 42.80 -22.44
CA ARG A 165 -2.64 43.68 -23.35
C ARG A 165 -3.26 43.79 -24.73
N LYS A 166 -3.81 42.70 -25.26
CA LYS A 166 -4.42 42.67 -26.61
C LYS A 166 -5.82 43.31 -26.66
N LYS A 167 -6.54 43.33 -25.55
CA LYS A 167 -7.87 43.99 -25.43
C LYS A 167 -7.79 45.51 -25.23
N LYS A 168 -6.60 46.07 -25.01
CA LYS A 168 -6.33 47.51 -25.07
C LYS A 168 -5.91 47.92 -26.46
#